data_AF-A0A2W7QQN5-F1
#
_entry.id   AF-A0A2W7QQN5-F1
#
_cell.length_a   1.000
_cell.length_b   1.000
_cell.length_c   1.000
_cell.angle_alpha   90.00
_cell.angle_beta   90.00
_cell.angle_gamma   90.00
#
_symmetry.space_group_name_H-M   'P 1'
#
loop_
_entity.id
_entity.type
_entity.pdbx_description
1 polymer ?
#
loop_
_entity_poly.entity_id
_entity_poly.type
_entity_poly.pdbx_seq_one_letter_code
_entity_poly.pdbx_strand_id
1 'polypeptide(L)'
;MQNGFVESFNGRMRDEFLNETLFRNLAHARELIAAWVTDYNTERPHSALGYQTPAGFALHLTTAIARPAARDESSARRAIAQPAPTGVNDHQAPVAAG
;
A
#
# COMPACT_ATOMS: atom_id res chain seq x y z
N MET A 1 12.64 4.64 -0.41
CA MET A 1 11.84 4.38 0.81
C MET A 1 12.17 3.04 1.49
N GLN A 2 13.25 2.32 1.09
CA GLN A 2 13.61 1.03 1.70
C GLN A 2 14.40 1.18 3.02
N ASN A 3 15.27 2.20 3.10
CA ASN A 3 16.18 2.38 4.24
C ASN A 3 15.45 2.79 5.53
N GLY A 4 14.34 3.52 5.45
CA GLY A 4 13.65 4.06 6.64
C GLY A 4 13.12 3.00 7.61
N PHE A 5 12.75 1.81 7.13
CA PHE A 5 12.31 0.71 8.00
C PHE A 5 13.49 0.06 8.73
N VAL A 6 14.61 -0.13 8.04
CA VAL A 6 15.84 -0.68 8.62
C VAL A 6 16.45 0.32 9.60
N GLU A 7 16.40 1.62 9.28
CA GLU A 7 16.87 2.70 10.15
C GLU A 7 16.03 2.81 11.43
N SER A 8 14.69 2.72 11.33
CA SER A 8 13.82 2.78 12.52
C SER A 8 14.00 1.55 13.42
N PHE A 9 14.14 0.36 12.84
CA PHE A 9 14.48 -0.86 13.58
C PHE A 9 15.84 -0.72 14.30
N ASN A 10 16.89 -0.34 13.59
CA ASN A 10 18.24 -0.23 14.15
C ASN A 10 18.31 0.87 15.22
N GLY A 11 17.60 1.99 15.02
CA GLY A 11 17.48 3.04 16.03
C GLY A 11 16.85 2.53 17.32
N ARG A 12 15.71 1.84 17.20
CA ARG A 12 14.97 1.28 18.32
C ARG A 12 15.71 0.15 19.05
N MET A 13 16.36 -0.76 18.31
CA MET A 13 17.18 -1.83 18.90
C MET A 13 18.34 -1.28 19.73
N ARG A 14 18.94 -0.18 19.28
CA ARG A 14 20.02 0.46 20.03
C ARG A 14 19.48 1.14 21.29
N ASP A 15 18.44 1.95 21.15
CA ASP A 15 17.91 2.79 22.23
C ASP A 15 17.21 1.97 23.32
N GLU A 16 16.35 1.04 22.94
CA GLU A 16 15.46 0.30 23.87
C GLU A 16 16.02 -1.05 24.34
N PHE A 17 17.20 -1.44 23.88
CA PHE A 17 17.73 -2.77 24.20
C PHE A 17 19.24 -2.79 24.39
N LEU A 18 20.03 -2.47 23.35
CA LEU A 18 21.48 -2.61 23.44
C LEU A 18 22.10 -1.65 24.46
N ASN A 19 21.59 -0.42 24.58
CA ASN A 19 22.08 0.57 25.54
C ASN A 19 21.63 0.27 26.98
N GLU A 20 20.55 -0.48 27.17
CA GLU A 20 19.95 -0.76 28.48
C GLU A 20 20.37 -2.13 29.05
N THR A 21 21.01 -2.98 28.23
CA THR A 21 21.28 -4.38 28.58
C THR A 21 22.77 -4.66 28.72
N LEU A 22 23.17 -5.17 29.89
CA LEU A 22 24.51 -5.73 30.10
C LEU A 22 24.54 -7.22 29.73
N PHE A 23 25.40 -7.58 28.77
CA PHE A 23 25.57 -8.97 28.34
C PHE A 23 26.68 -9.68 29.13
N ARG A 24 26.33 -10.82 29.73
CA ARG A 24 27.27 -11.64 30.50
C ARG A 24 28.25 -12.41 29.61
N ASN A 25 27.78 -12.88 28.46
CA ASN A 25 28.54 -13.61 27.46
C ASN A 25 27.75 -13.67 26.14
N LEU A 26 28.34 -14.26 25.10
CA LEU A 26 27.73 -14.37 23.77
C LEU A 26 26.42 -15.18 23.79
N ALA A 27 26.36 -16.28 24.53
CA ALA A 27 25.16 -17.10 24.61
C ALA A 27 24.00 -16.31 25.21
N HIS A 28 24.26 -15.57 26.30
CA HIS A 28 23.27 -14.67 26.92
C HIS A 28 22.80 -13.58 25.95
N ALA A 29 23.71 -12.98 25.17
CA ALA A 29 23.36 -11.99 24.18
C ALA A 29 22.44 -12.57 23.10
N ARG A 30 22.73 -13.77 22.58
CA ARG A 30 21.91 -14.42 21.56
C ARG A 30 20.48 -14.69 22.05
N GLU A 31 20.34 -15.18 23.28
CA GLU A 31 19.03 -15.44 23.88
C GLU A 31 18.22 -14.15 24.03
N LEU A 32 18.81 -13.09 24.59
CA LEU A 32 18.10 -11.84 24.81
C LEU A 32 17.76 -11.12 23.49
N ILE A 33 18.66 -11.14 22.51
CA ILE A 33 18.40 -10.58 21.18
C ILE A 33 17.24 -11.33 20.53
N ALA A 34 17.22 -12.67 20.60
CA ALA A 34 16.14 -13.47 20.03
C ALA A 34 14.79 -13.12 20.67
N ALA A 35 14.75 -13.05 22.01
CA ALA A 35 13.56 -12.67 22.74
C ALA A 35 13.07 -11.26 22.37
N TRP A 36 13.98 -10.29 22.29
CA TRP A 36 13.64 -8.92 21.92
C TRP A 36 13.14 -8.81 20.48
N VAL A 37 13.76 -9.52 19.53
CA VAL A 37 13.30 -9.55 18.13
C VAL A 37 11.92 -10.18 18.01
N THR A 38 11.63 -11.23 18.78
CA THR A 38 10.28 -11.80 18.82
C THR A 38 9.26 -10.77 19.34
N ASP A 39 9.53 -10.15 20.49
CA ASP A 39 8.67 -9.13 21.09
C ASP A 39 8.41 -7.94 20.14
N TYR A 40 9.46 -7.41 19.51
CA TYR A 40 9.36 -6.32 18.53
C TYR A 40 8.44 -6.69 17.36
N ASN A 41 8.52 -7.92 16.87
CA ASN A 41 7.79 -8.37 15.70
C ASN A 41 6.35 -8.80 15.98
N THR A 42 6.04 -9.29 17.18
CA THR A 42 4.71 -9.88 17.48
C THR A 42 3.86 -9.04 18.42
N GLU A 43 4.47 -8.30 19.35
CA GLU A 43 3.72 -7.63 20.43
C GLU A 43 3.62 -6.11 20.24
N ARG A 44 4.66 -5.47 19.65
CA ARG A 44 4.73 -4.00 19.61
C ARG A 44 4.00 -3.39 18.40
N PRO A 45 2.98 -2.55 18.59
CA PRO A 45 2.37 -1.79 17.50
C PRO A 45 3.24 -0.60 17.08
N HIS A 46 3.43 -0.40 15.78
CA HIS A 46 4.25 0.69 15.24
C HIS A 46 3.40 1.69 14.47
N SER A 47 3.50 2.98 14.80
CA SER A 47 2.73 4.05 14.15
C SER A 47 2.96 4.11 12.63
N ALA A 48 4.19 3.85 12.17
CA ALA A 48 4.53 3.76 10.76
C ALA A 48 3.81 2.61 10.01
N LEU A 49 3.33 1.61 10.75
CA LEU A 49 2.56 0.47 10.23
C LEU A 49 1.05 0.61 10.53
N GLY A 50 0.58 1.83 10.84
CA GLY A 50 -0.81 2.07 11.23
C GLY A 50 -1.16 1.40 12.56
N TYR A 51 -0.23 1.39 13.51
CA TYR A 51 -0.36 0.74 14.82
C TYR A 51 -0.55 -0.79 14.77
N GLN A 52 -0.08 -1.42 13.69
CA GLN A 52 0.04 -2.87 13.60
C GLN A 52 1.43 -3.32 14.06
N THR A 53 1.52 -4.58 14.48
CA THR A 53 2.81 -5.23 14.68
C THR A 53 3.44 -5.58 13.33
N PRO A 54 4.78 -5.71 13.24
CA PRO A 54 5.43 -6.05 11.98
C PRO A 54 4.92 -7.37 11.40
N ALA A 55 4.67 -8.37 12.24
CA ALA A 55 4.06 -9.63 11.83
C ALA A 55 2.63 -9.45 11.29
N GLY A 56 1.81 -8.64 11.97
CA GLY A 56 0.44 -8.34 11.52
C GLY A 56 0.43 -7.62 10.16
N PHE A 57 1.31 -6.63 9.99
CA PHE A 57 1.46 -5.92 8.72
C PHE A 57 1.90 -6.87 7.59
N ALA A 58 2.87 -7.76 7.85
CA ALA A 58 3.32 -8.75 6.87
C ALA A 58 2.19 -9.70 6.46
N LEU A 59 1.38 -10.18 7.41
CA LEU A 59 0.23 -11.04 7.12
C LEU A 59 -0.82 -10.33 6.25
N HIS A 60 -1.14 -9.07 6.57
CA HIS A 60 -2.06 -8.26 5.76
C HIS A 60 -1.54 -8.05 4.35
N LEU A 61 -0.24 -7.77 4.20
CA LEU A 61 0.40 -7.62 2.89
C LEU A 61 0.36 -8.93 2.09
N THR A 62 0.71 -10.07 2.71
CA THR A 62 0.62 -11.39 2.06
C THR A 62 -0.81 -11.69 1.62
N THR A 63 -1.81 -11.39 2.46
CA THR A 63 -3.23 -11.58 2.14
C THR A 63 -3.65 -10.70 0.96
N ALA A 64 -3.22 -9.44 0.93
CA ALA A 64 -3.52 -8.51 -0.16
C ALA A 64 -2.90 -8.98 -1.50
N ILE A 65 -1.66 -9.47 -1.47
CA ILE A 65 -0.96 -10.01 -2.65
C ILE A 65 -1.61 -11.31 -3.12
N ALA A 66 -2.02 -12.18 -2.19
CA ALA A 66 -2.62 -13.49 -2.50
C ALA A 66 -4.07 -13.39 -2.98
N ARG A 67 -4.74 -12.24 -2.82
CA ARG A 67 -6.10 -12.04 -3.33
C ARG A 67 -6.04 -12.00 -4.87
N PRO A 68 -6.65 -12.96 -5.59
CA PRO A 68 -6.79 -12.81 -7.03
C PRO A 68 -7.55 -11.50 -7.26
N ALA A 69 -7.03 -10.63 -8.11
CA ALA A 69 -7.74 -9.43 -8.53
C ALA A 69 -9.14 -9.87 -8.93
N ALA A 70 -10.13 -9.55 -8.10
CA ALA A 70 -11.52 -9.80 -8.43
C ALA A 70 -11.71 -9.18 -9.81
N ARG A 71 -12.17 -10.00 -10.75
CA ARG A 71 -12.30 -9.66 -12.17
C ARG A 71 -12.77 -8.21 -12.31
N ASP A 72 -12.02 -7.44 -13.08
CA ASP A 72 -12.43 -6.15 -13.63
C ASP A 72 -13.67 -6.39 -14.51
N GLU A 73 -14.85 -6.59 -13.91
CA GLU A 73 -16.13 -6.68 -14.65
C GLU A 73 -16.93 -5.38 -14.53
N SER A 74 -16.27 -4.29 -14.16
CA SER A 74 -16.91 -2.97 -14.14
C SER A 74 -15.97 -1.85 -14.58
N SER A 75 -15.20 -2.05 -15.65
CA SER A 75 -14.93 -0.91 -16.53
C SER A 75 -16.20 -0.68 -17.34
N ALA A 76 -17.09 0.17 -16.80
CA ALA A 76 -18.33 0.55 -17.45
C ALA A 76 -18.07 0.77 -18.95
N ARG A 77 -18.83 0.07 -19.80
CA ARG A 77 -18.75 0.15 -21.26
C ARG A 77 -18.58 1.62 -21.64
N ARG A 78 -17.46 1.96 -22.29
CA ARG A 78 -17.19 3.33 -22.77
C ARG A 78 -18.47 3.86 -23.41
N ALA A 79 -19.01 4.95 -22.86
CA ALA A 79 -20.08 5.68 -23.52
C ALA A 79 -19.52 6.16 -24.86
N ILE A 80 -19.84 5.44 -25.93
CA ILE A 80 -19.56 5.89 -27.29
C ILE A 80 -20.48 7.09 -27.49
N ALA A 81 -19.92 8.29 -27.39
CA ALA A 81 -20.61 9.50 -27.82
C ALA A 81 -21.01 9.29 -29.28
N GLN A 82 -22.32 9.26 -29.53
CA GLN A 82 -22.86 9.22 -30.88
C GLN A 82 -22.40 10.49 -31.59
N PRO A 83 -21.77 10.43 -32.77
CA PRO A 83 -21.44 11.63 -33.52
C PRO A 83 -22.74 12.34 -33.92
N ALA A 84 -22.75 13.67 -33.75
CA ALA A 84 -23.88 14.51 -34.13
C ALA A 84 -24.21 14.31 -35.63
N PRO A 85 -25.50 14.20 -36.02
CA PRO A 85 -25.84 14.11 -37.42
C PRO A 85 -25.42 15.40 -38.14
N THR A 86 -24.55 15.24 -39.14
CA THR A 86 -24.12 16.29 -40.06
C THR A 86 -25.35 16.89 -40.75
N GLY A 87 -25.50 18.21 -40.64
CA GLY A 87 -26.61 18.94 -41.20
C GLY A 87 -26.73 18.79 -42.71
N VAL A 88 -27.97 18.67 -43.18
CA VAL A 88 -28.35 19.01 -44.55
C VAL A 88 -29.28 20.21 -44.46
N ASN A 89 -28.79 21.34 -44.92
CA ASN A 89 -29.56 22.54 -45.20
C ASN A 89 -30.20 22.33 -46.57
N ASP A 90 -31.52 22.20 -46.64
CA ASP A 90 -32.25 22.43 -47.90
C ASP A 90 -33.43 23.36 -47.61
N HIS A 91 -33.17 24.66 -47.77
CA HIS A 91 -34.21 25.64 -47.99
C HIS A 91 -33.90 26.34 -49.31
N GLN A 92 -34.21 25.64 -50.41
CA GLN A 92 -34.38 26.27 -51.71
C GLN A 92 -35.63 27.16 -51.69
N ALA A 93 -35.44 28.47 -51.66
CA ALA A 93 -36.50 29.46 -51.88
C ALA A 93 -36.73 29.62 -53.40
N PRO A 94 -37.97 29.53 -53.91
CA PRO A 94 -38.24 29.83 -55.30
C PRO A 94 -38.33 31.35 -55.53
N VAL A 95 -37.67 31.82 -56.59
CA VAL A 95 -37.83 33.17 -57.15
C VAL A 95 -38.60 33.10 -58.47
N ALA A 96 -39.55 34.02 -58.66
CA ALA A 96 -40.01 34.69 -59.89
C ALA A 96 -41.49 35.10 -59.73
N ALA A 97 -41.80 36.38 -59.56
CA ALA A 97 -41.96 37.40 -60.61
C ALA A 97 -43.34 37.34 -61.28
N GLY A 98 -44.10 38.44 -61.13
CA GLY A 98 -45.46 38.67 -61.62
C GLY A 98 -46.12 39.77 -60.82
#